data_AF-A0A2I0JDT2-F1
#
_entry.id   AF-A0A2I0JDT2-F1
#
_cell.length_a   1.000
_cell.length_b   1.000
_cell.length_c   1.000
_cell.angle_alpha   90.00
_cell.angle_beta   90.00
_cell.angle_gamma   90.00
#
_symmetry.space_group_name_H-M   'P 1'
#
loop_
_entity.id
_entity.type
_entity.pdbx_description
1 polymer ?
#
loop_
_entity_poly.entity_id
_entity_poly.type
_entity_poly.pdbx_seq_one_letter_code
_entity_poly.pdbx_strand_id
1 'polypeptide(L)'
;VVRALRFLQKGRNSYKDKWEAVPIPRGTLQVTFLHKGFDETRRLGLQSDTEQMVRQASPPGETGMLVVDSVVPGGPAHKHLEPGDVLVLMNGEVITQFLKMETLFDDCVGQKIELLIERGGTPMNVNLMVQDLHSITPDHFLEVSGGVIHPLSYQQARNFRFHCGLVYVAEPGYMLYRAGVPRHAIIKKFAGEEIAVLKDLISALSKLHKGARVPLEYVSYMDRHRRKSVLVTVDRHEWYAPPQIYTCDDTAGLWTTKPAFQLLPSLLPSHVNDVHQALGNQSMSSCGEATLMEHIHQDRSQDLIDGVASMETNDDHSSEDSHAQDESDTCKKKRRVEEDSSADGAMADYFLHNGRDIELKDTRNMENAAAMTDYHGATAQSANASYAEHVIEPTLVMFE
;
A
#
# COMPACT_ATOMS: atom_id res chain seq x y z
N VAL A 1 13.84 -20.19 6.24
CA VAL A 1 13.15 -21.46 6.61
C VAL A 1 13.72 -22.15 7.85
N VAL A 2 14.98 -22.65 7.83
CA VAL A 2 15.52 -23.56 8.87
C VAL A 2 15.35 -23.08 10.33
N ARG A 3 15.52 -21.78 10.61
CA ARG A 3 15.31 -21.17 11.94
C ARG A 3 13.89 -21.47 12.48
N ALA A 4 12.85 -21.24 11.68
CA ALA A 4 11.46 -21.51 12.04
C ALA A 4 11.20 -23.00 12.32
N LEU A 5 11.76 -23.90 11.51
CA LEU A 5 11.59 -25.35 11.70
C LEU A 5 12.18 -25.82 13.05
N ARG A 6 13.31 -25.25 13.50
CA ARG A 6 13.88 -25.54 14.82
C ARG A 6 12.96 -25.10 15.97
N PHE A 7 12.26 -23.97 15.84
CA PHE A 7 11.26 -23.55 16.83
C PHE A 7 10.07 -24.52 16.87
N LEU A 8 9.50 -24.87 15.70
CA LEU A 8 8.39 -25.83 15.61
C LEU A 8 8.78 -27.22 16.16
N GLN A 9 9.99 -27.71 15.89
CA GLN A 9 10.52 -28.97 16.43
C GLN A 9 10.70 -28.92 17.95
N LYS A 10 11.20 -27.80 18.51
CA LYS A 10 11.28 -27.59 19.96
C LYS A 10 9.89 -27.62 20.60
N GLY A 11 8.93 -26.86 20.05
CA GLY A 11 7.56 -26.83 20.53
C GLY A 11 6.90 -28.21 20.53
N ARG A 12 6.99 -28.97 19.42
CA ARG A 12 6.48 -30.34 19.34
C ARG A 12 7.03 -31.27 20.45
N ASN A 13 8.28 -31.07 20.88
CA ASN A 13 8.89 -31.88 21.93
C ASN A 13 8.42 -31.50 23.35
N SER A 14 7.84 -30.30 23.53
CA SER A 14 7.32 -29.83 24.82
C SER A 14 5.88 -30.29 25.11
N TYR A 15 5.06 -30.52 24.07
CA TYR A 15 3.64 -30.86 24.22
C TYR A 15 3.33 -32.25 23.65
N LYS A 16 2.75 -33.14 24.47
CA LYS A 16 2.46 -34.52 24.06
C LYS A 16 1.14 -34.69 23.32
N ASP A 17 0.09 -33.98 23.73
CA ASP A 17 -1.30 -34.26 23.34
C ASP A 17 -1.99 -33.15 22.54
N LYS A 18 -1.37 -31.96 22.41
CA LYS A 18 -1.90 -30.83 21.63
C LYS A 18 -0.78 -30.04 20.98
N TRP A 19 -0.93 -29.68 19.70
CA TRP A 19 -0.09 -28.68 19.07
C TRP A 19 -0.59 -27.28 19.46
N GLU A 20 0.26 -26.49 20.08
CA GLU A 20 0.03 -25.06 20.32
C GLU A 20 0.83 -24.22 19.32
N ALA A 21 0.36 -23.00 19.03
CA ALA A 21 1.06 -22.09 18.13
C ALA A 21 2.41 -21.67 18.74
N VAL A 22 3.50 -22.05 18.08
CA VAL A 22 4.85 -21.71 18.53
C VAL A 22 5.17 -20.29 18.09
N PRO A 23 5.48 -19.34 19.01
CA PRO A 23 5.89 -18.00 18.62
C PRO A 23 7.25 -18.07 17.91
N ILE A 24 7.29 -17.61 16.67
CA ILE A 24 8.50 -17.54 15.86
C ILE A 24 8.90 -16.05 15.75
N PRO A 25 9.90 -15.58 16.51
CA PRO A 25 10.26 -14.16 16.50
C PRO A 25 10.73 -13.72 15.12
N ARG A 26 10.34 -12.51 14.70
CA ARG A 26 10.77 -11.89 13.45
C ARG A 26 11.19 -10.44 13.68
N GLY A 27 12.45 -10.13 13.45
CA GLY A 27 12.97 -8.77 13.63
C GLY A 27 12.91 -7.94 12.36
N THR A 28 12.61 -6.66 12.50
CA THR A 28 12.67 -5.70 11.38
C THR A 28 13.07 -4.30 11.84
N LEU A 29 13.82 -3.61 10.99
CA LEU A 29 14.06 -2.16 11.05
C LEU A 29 13.16 -1.36 10.09
N GLN A 30 12.31 -2.08 9.34
CA GLN A 30 11.58 -1.60 8.16
C GLN A 30 12.52 -1.02 7.07
N VAL A 31 13.59 -1.78 6.77
CA VAL A 31 14.62 -1.45 5.78
C VAL A 31 14.68 -2.54 4.71
N THR A 32 14.95 -2.14 3.47
CA THR A 32 15.32 -3.01 2.37
C THR A 32 16.82 -2.84 2.12
N PHE A 33 17.56 -3.94 2.23
CA PHE A 33 18.97 -4.00 1.84
C PHE A 33 19.09 -4.71 0.49
N LEU A 34 20.09 -4.32 -0.30
CA LEU A 34 20.56 -5.04 -1.48
C LEU A 34 22.00 -5.49 -1.25
N HIS A 35 22.38 -6.67 -1.73
CA HIS A 35 23.80 -7.01 -1.85
C HIS A 35 24.37 -6.28 -3.07
N LYS A 36 25.53 -5.64 -2.89
CA LYS A 36 26.23 -4.90 -3.95
C LYS A 36 27.69 -5.28 -3.98
N GLY A 37 28.23 -5.45 -5.20
CA GLY A 37 29.63 -5.81 -5.42
C GLY A 37 30.58 -4.78 -4.82
N PHE A 38 31.78 -5.21 -4.41
CA PHE A 38 32.77 -4.30 -3.83
C PHE A 38 33.21 -3.15 -4.76
N ASP A 39 33.05 -3.30 -6.08
CA ASP A 39 33.27 -2.20 -7.03
C ASP A 39 32.12 -1.19 -7.07
N GLU A 40 30.89 -1.60 -6.74
CA GLU A 40 29.75 -0.69 -6.53
C GLU A 40 29.83 0.02 -5.19
N THR A 41 30.19 -0.67 -4.10
CA THR A 41 30.31 -0.03 -2.77
C THR A 41 31.42 1.00 -2.74
N ARG A 42 32.54 0.77 -3.46
CA ARG A 42 33.54 1.81 -3.75
C ARG A 42 32.96 3.05 -4.46
N ARG A 43 32.00 2.88 -5.38
CA ARG A 43 31.32 4.03 -6.04
C ARG A 43 30.37 4.78 -5.09
N LEU A 44 29.92 4.14 -4.01
CA LEU A 44 29.21 4.78 -2.89
C LEU A 44 30.16 5.43 -1.87
N GLY A 45 31.47 5.37 -2.11
CA GLY A 45 32.52 5.99 -1.30
C GLY A 45 33.16 5.10 -0.26
N LEU A 46 32.91 3.78 -0.25
CA LEU A 46 33.50 2.84 0.71
C LEU A 46 35.04 2.94 0.74
N GLN A 47 35.61 3.17 1.93
CA GLN A 47 37.05 3.23 2.15
C GLN A 47 37.74 1.88 1.88
N SER A 48 38.95 1.93 1.30
CA SER A 48 39.74 0.73 1.00
C SER A 48 40.09 -0.07 2.26
N ASP A 49 40.34 0.61 3.38
CA ASP A 49 40.63 -0.03 4.67
C ASP A 49 39.41 -0.79 5.21
N THR A 50 38.21 -0.22 5.06
CA THR A 50 36.94 -0.88 5.41
C THR A 50 36.69 -2.09 4.52
N GLU A 51 36.86 -1.98 3.19
CA GLU A 51 36.78 -3.12 2.28
C GLU A 51 37.79 -4.22 2.66
N GLN A 52 39.04 -3.87 2.95
CA GLN A 52 40.06 -4.85 3.32
C GLN A 52 39.72 -5.57 4.62
N MET A 53 39.28 -4.84 5.65
CA MET A 53 38.83 -5.40 6.93
C MET A 53 37.63 -6.35 6.74
N VAL A 54 36.63 -5.92 5.98
CA VAL A 54 35.43 -6.73 5.67
C VAL A 54 35.81 -8.00 4.90
N ARG A 55 36.70 -7.91 3.91
CA ARG A 55 37.20 -9.07 3.14
C ARG A 55 38.01 -10.06 4.00
N GLN A 56 38.70 -9.59 5.03
CA GLN A 56 39.46 -10.44 5.96
C GLN A 56 38.56 -11.15 6.98
N ALA A 57 37.46 -10.52 7.39
CA ALA A 57 36.50 -11.08 8.34
C ALA A 57 35.39 -11.93 7.70
N SER A 58 35.12 -11.73 6.40
CA SER A 58 34.05 -12.42 5.68
C SER A 58 34.43 -13.84 5.26
N PRO A 59 33.45 -14.73 4.99
CA PRO A 59 33.72 -16.06 4.46
C PRO A 59 34.45 -16.02 3.09
N PRO A 60 35.32 -17.00 2.78
CA PRO A 60 35.96 -17.08 1.47
C PRO A 60 34.92 -17.14 0.34
N GLY A 61 35.10 -16.29 -0.67
CA GLY A 61 34.18 -16.17 -1.81
C GLY A 61 33.12 -15.08 -1.70
N GLU A 62 33.07 -14.32 -0.60
CA GLU A 62 32.22 -13.13 -0.49
C GLU A 62 32.58 -12.06 -1.54
N THR A 63 31.58 -11.57 -2.28
CA THR A 63 31.77 -10.69 -3.45
C THR A 63 31.33 -9.25 -3.23
N GLY A 64 30.70 -8.95 -2.10
CA GLY A 64 30.10 -7.64 -1.84
C GLY A 64 29.68 -7.41 -0.39
N MET A 65 28.82 -6.40 -0.20
CA MET A 65 28.29 -6.00 1.11
C MET A 65 26.81 -5.65 1.01
N LEU A 66 26.13 -5.55 2.15
CA LEU A 66 24.73 -5.12 2.21
C LEU A 66 24.65 -3.59 2.22
N VAL A 67 23.84 -3.02 1.32
CA VAL A 67 23.63 -1.58 1.15
C VAL A 67 22.15 -1.27 1.35
N VAL A 68 21.84 -0.21 2.08
CA VAL A 68 20.47 0.31 2.21
C VAL A 68 19.99 0.80 0.86
N ASP A 69 18.93 0.18 0.33
CA ASP A 69 18.20 0.69 -0.85
C ASP A 69 17.05 1.62 -0.42
N SER A 70 16.40 1.27 0.69
CA SER A 70 15.03 1.71 0.93
C SER A 70 14.68 1.62 2.40
N VAL A 71 14.10 2.70 2.94
CA VAL A 71 13.61 2.77 4.32
C VAL A 71 12.13 3.13 4.29
N VAL A 72 11.31 2.48 5.11
CA VAL A 72 9.88 2.80 5.23
C VAL A 72 9.70 4.03 6.12
N PRO A 73 8.97 5.07 5.67
CA PRO A 73 8.71 6.26 6.48
C PRO A 73 8.02 5.88 7.81
N GLY A 74 8.49 6.46 8.91
CA GLY A 74 7.97 6.18 10.25
C GLY A 74 8.40 4.84 10.88
N GLY A 75 9.14 3.98 10.15
CA GLY A 75 9.76 2.77 10.72
C GLY A 75 10.99 3.07 11.59
N PRO A 76 11.55 2.09 12.33
CA PRO A 76 12.66 2.29 13.26
C PRO A 76 13.91 2.97 12.67
N ALA A 77 14.27 2.67 11.42
CA ALA A 77 15.41 3.27 10.75
C ALA A 77 15.14 4.64 10.08
N HIS A 78 13.90 5.14 10.10
CA HIS A 78 13.52 6.37 9.39
C HIS A 78 14.24 7.60 9.96
N LYS A 79 14.89 8.38 9.07
CA LYS A 79 15.81 9.49 9.41
C LYS A 79 17.12 9.09 10.11
N HIS A 80 17.39 7.80 10.24
CA HIS A 80 18.63 7.28 10.81
C HIS A 80 19.50 6.58 9.74
N LEU A 81 18.87 5.86 8.82
CA LEU A 81 19.50 5.27 7.63
C LEU A 81 18.94 5.93 6.36
N GLU A 82 19.76 6.00 5.31
CA GLU A 82 19.47 6.59 4.02
C GLU A 82 19.89 5.65 2.86
N PRO A 83 19.23 5.72 1.69
CA PRO A 83 19.65 4.96 0.51
C PRO A 83 21.10 5.25 0.13
N GLY A 84 21.90 4.20 0.00
CA GLY A 84 23.35 4.27 -0.24
C GLY A 84 24.22 3.96 0.98
N ASP A 85 23.66 3.93 2.19
CA ASP A 85 24.42 3.53 3.39
C ASP A 85 24.91 2.08 3.29
N VAL A 86 26.22 1.86 3.39
CA VAL A 86 26.83 0.53 3.36
C VAL A 86 26.88 -0.03 4.78
N LEU A 87 26.29 -1.20 5.04
CA LEU A 87 26.37 -1.87 6.34
C LEU A 87 27.73 -2.56 6.50
N VAL A 88 28.46 -2.18 7.56
CA VAL A 88 29.80 -2.72 7.87
C VAL A 88 29.72 -3.70 9.04
N LEU A 89 29.22 -3.24 10.20
CA LEU A 89 29.07 -4.06 11.41
C LEU A 89 27.64 -4.04 11.96
N MET A 90 27.26 -5.13 12.62
CA MET A 90 26.09 -5.20 13.51
C MET A 90 26.52 -5.81 14.84
N ASN A 91 26.30 -5.10 15.96
CA ASN A 91 26.72 -5.51 17.30
C ASN A 91 28.21 -5.91 17.40
N GLY A 92 29.07 -5.32 16.56
CA GLY A 92 30.50 -5.62 16.46
C GLY A 92 30.90 -6.72 15.47
N GLU A 93 29.97 -7.47 14.88
CA GLU A 93 30.25 -8.50 13.86
C GLU A 93 30.13 -7.96 12.44
N VAL A 94 30.98 -8.42 11.51
CA VAL A 94 30.93 -8.05 10.07
C VAL A 94 29.79 -8.78 9.36
N ILE A 95 28.88 -8.01 8.74
CA ILE A 95 27.66 -8.53 8.10
C ILE A 95 27.60 -8.21 6.61
N THR A 96 27.98 -9.20 5.79
CA THR A 96 27.82 -9.19 4.32
C THR A 96 26.62 -10.00 3.82
N GLN A 97 26.00 -10.81 4.68
CA GLN A 97 25.06 -11.88 4.28
C GLN A 97 23.69 -11.71 4.92
N PHE A 98 22.63 -11.72 4.11
CA PHE A 98 21.24 -11.59 4.55
C PHE A 98 20.87 -12.56 5.67
N LEU A 99 21.21 -13.85 5.54
CA LEU A 99 20.83 -14.87 6.53
C LEU A 99 21.45 -14.63 7.92
N LYS A 100 22.65 -14.01 7.99
CA LYS A 100 23.26 -13.58 9.26
C LYS A 100 22.52 -12.37 9.83
N MET A 101 22.27 -11.37 8.99
CA MET A 101 21.53 -10.14 9.34
C MET A 101 20.13 -10.45 9.89
N GLU A 102 19.36 -11.27 9.19
CA GLU A 102 18.03 -11.73 9.61
C GLU A 102 18.08 -12.52 10.91
N THR A 103 19.10 -13.36 11.10
CA THR A 103 19.27 -14.12 12.35
C THR A 103 19.48 -13.17 13.54
N LEU A 104 20.34 -12.16 13.39
CA LEU A 104 20.59 -11.15 14.44
C LEU A 104 19.34 -10.30 14.72
N PHE A 105 18.61 -9.86 13.69
CA PHE A 105 17.33 -9.17 13.88
C PHE A 105 16.31 -10.05 14.64
N ASP A 106 16.15 -11.31 14.24
CA ASP A 106 15.22 -12.25 14.88
C ASP A 106 15.62 -12.66 16.31
N ASP A 107 16.87 -12.49 16.71
CA ASP A 107 17.35 -12.71 18.09
C ASP A 107 17.27 -11.43 18.94
N CYS A 108 17.32 -10.25 18.32
CA CYS A 108 17.28 -8.95 19.00
C CYS A 108 15.89 -8.27 19.01
N VAL A 109 14.80 -8.98 18.71
CA VAL A 109 13.43 -8.42 18.69
C VAL A 109 13.11 -7.70 20.02
N GLY A 110 12.65 -6.45 19.94
CA GLY A 110 12.35 -5.60 21.09
C GLY A 110 13.58 -5.01 21.80
N GLN A 111 14.80 -5.31 21.35
CA GLN A 111 16.06 -4.83 21.90
C GLN A 111 16.66 -3.73 21.00
N LYS A 112 17.72 -3.07 21.49
CA LYS A 112 18.54 -2.18 20.66
C LYS A 112 19.68 -2.96 20.02
N ILE A 113 20.03 -2.59 18.80
CA ILE A 113 21.23 -3.04 18.09
C ILE A 113 22.07 -1.85 17.64
N GLU A 114 23.37 -2.09 17.57
CA GLU A 114 24.38 -1.13 17.15
C GLU A 114 24.77 -1.44 15.70
N LEU A 115 24.54 -0.48 14.79
CA LEU A 115 24.98 -0.58 13.39
C LEU A 115 26.18 0.33 13.17
N LEU A 116 27.28 -0.21 12.65
CA LEU A 116 28.28 0.60 11.97
C LEU A 116 27.95 0.58 10.47
N ILE A 117 27.57 1.74 9.95
CA ILE A 117 27.41 1.98 8.52
C ILE A 117 28.54 2.88 8.01
N GLU A 118 28.73 2.91 6.70
CA GLU A 118 29.60 3.89 6.05
C GLU A 118 28.81 4.63 4.96
N ARG A 119 28.85 5.97 5.01
CA ARG A 119 28.13 6.89 4.13
C ARG A 119 29.13 7.81 3.45
N GLY A 120 29.35 7.65 2.15
CA GLY A 120 30.29 8.50 1.39
C GLY A 120 31.71 8.50 1.95
N GLY A 121 32.18 7.36 2.46
CA GLY A 121 33.50 7.21 3.09
C GLY A 121 33.60 7.73 4.53
N THR A 122 32.47 8.13 5.14
CA THR A 122 32.40 8.51 6.56
C THR A 122 31.74 7.39 7.37
N PRO A 123 32.42 6.78 8.36
CA PRO A 123 31.80 5.79 9.24
C PRO A 123 30.84 6.46 10.22
N MET A 124 29.63 5.90 10.37
CA MET A 124 28.60 6.40 11.27
C MET A 124 28.03 5.25 12.11
N ASN A 125 27.89 5.50 13.41
CA ASN A 125 27.33 4.54 14.37
C ASN A 125 25.87 4.89 14.65
N VAL A 126 24.97 3.93 14.46
CA VAL A 126 23.52 4.13 14.53
C VAL A 126 22.90 3.07 15.42
N ASN A 127 22.35 3.50 16.56
CA ASN A 127 21.69 2.63 17.53
C ASN A 127 20.17 2.60 17.30
N LEU A 128 19.64 1.46 16.84
CA LEU A 128 18.23 1.29 16.46
C LEU A 128 17.53 0.24 17.33
N MET A 129 16.23 0.41 17.54
CA MET A 129 15.39 -0.60 18.20
C MET A 129 14.83 -1.56 17.14
N VAL A 130 15.04 -2.86 17.30
CA VAL A 130 14.45 -3.87 16.39
C VAL A 130 12.99 -4.06 16.74
N GLN A 131 12.11 -3.82 15.77
CA GLN A 131 10.69 -4.02 15.91
C GLN A 131 10.30 -5.47 15.59
N ASP A 132 9.25 -5.97 16.24
CA ASP A 132 8.62 -7.23 15.85
C ASP A 132 7.83 -7.04 14.55
N LEU A 133 8.15 -7.84 13.53
CA LEU A 133 7.46 -7.83 12.24
C LEU A 133 5.97 -8.16 12.38
N HIS A 134 5.60 -9.02 13.34
CA HIS A 134 4.20 -9.36 13.59
C HIS A 134 3.41 -8.14 14.08
N SER A 135 4.01 -7.30 14.93
CA SER A 135 3.40 -6.06 15.44
C SER A 135 3.07 -4.99 14.37
N ILE A 136 3.57 -5.14 13.14
CA ILE A 136 3.26 -4.28 11.98
C ILE A 136 2.62 -5.05 10.80
N THR A 137 2.31 -6.33 11.01
CA THR A 137 1.60 -7.16 10.05
C THR A 137 0.10 -7.12 10.37
N PRO A 138 -0.79 -6.75 9.43
CA PRO A 138 -2.21 -6.62 9.73
C PRO A 138 -2.86 -7.97 10.04
N ASP A 139 -3.33 -8.11 11.28
CA ASP A 139 -4.08 -9.24 11.82
C ASP A 139 -5.61 -9.09 11.66
N HIS A 140 -6.08 -7.89 11.28
CA HIS A 140 -7.51 -7.58 11.21
C HIS A 140 -7.90 -6.68 10.03
N PHE A 141 -9.15 -6.80 9.60
CA PHE A 141 -9.78 -5.92 8.61
C PHE A 141 -11.25 -5.61 8.94
N LEU A 142 -11.73 -4.46 8.47
CA LEU A 142 -13.13 -4.03 8.50
C LEU A 142 -13.76 -4.37 7.14
N GLU A 143 -14.91 -5.04 7.18
CA GLU A 143 -15.83 -5.13 6.04
C GLU A 143 -16.99 -4.15 6.24
N VAL A 144 -17.27 -3.32 5.23
CA VAL A 144 -18.39 -2.35 5.23
C VAL A 144 -18.89 -2.11 3.81
N SER A 145 -20.18 -2.36 3.54
CA SER A 145 -20.80 -2.15 2.22
C SER A 145 -20.09 -2.84 1.05
N GLY A 146 -19.60 -4.07 1.28
CA GLY A 146 -18.79 -4.83 0.33
C GLY A 146 -17.36 -4.31 0.14
N GLY A 147 -16.93 -3.29 0.88
CA GLY A 147 -15.57 -2.76 0.88
C GLY A 147 -14.73 -3.36 2.01
N VAL A 148 -13.44 -3.58 1.74
CA VAL A 148 -12.45 -4.13 2.67
C VAL A 148 -11.40 -3.09 3.00
N ILE A 149 -11.29 -2.74 4.28
CA ILE A 149 -10.40 -1.70 4.79
C ILE A 149 -9.55 -2.29 5.92
N HIS A 150 -8.21 -2.21 5.81
CA HIS A 150 -7.30 -2.79 6.79
C HIS A 150 -6.13 -1.83 7.14
N PRO A 151 -5.40 -2.05 8.24
CA PRO A 151 -4.15 -1.33 8.51
C PRO A 151 -3.12 -1.59 7.39
N LEU A 152 -2.36 -0.59 6.96
CA LEU A 152 -1.42 -0.70 5.86
C LEU A 152 -0.27 -1.65 6.23
N SER A 153 -0.13 -2.76 5.50
CA SER A 153 0.90 -3.76 5.76
C SER A 153 2.30 -3.24 5.42
N TYR A 154 3.33 -3.79 6.09
CA TYR A 154 4.74 -3.48 5.81
C TYR A 154 5.10 -3.55 4.32
N GLN A 155 4.59 -4.56 3.59
CA GLN A 155 4.82 -4.74 2.16
C GLN A 155 4.28 -3.54 1.34
N GLN A 156 3.04 -3.13 1.59
CA GLN A 156 2.41 -2.00 0.87
C GLN A 156 2.96 -0.65 1.35
N ALA A 157 3.29 -0.51 2.63
CA ALA A 157 3.96 0.67 3.20
C ALA A 157 5.33 0.92 2.55
N ARG A 158 6.12 -0.15 2.35
CA ARG A 158 7.38 -0.10 1.60
C ARG A 158 7.17 0.32 0.14
N ASN A 159 6.25 -0.34 -0.56
CA ASN A 159 6.01 -0.10 -1.98
C ASN A 159 5.50 1.34 -2.23
N PHE A 160 4.52 1.81 -1.45
CA PHE A 160 3.89 3.13 -1.60
C PHE A 160 4.60 4.26 -0.83
N ARG A 161 5.70 3.97 -0.12
CA ARG A 161 6.46 4.93 0.69
C ARG A 161 5.58 5.68 1.71
N PHE A 162 4.80 4.92 2.47
CA PHE A 162 3.98 5.37 3.61
C PHE A 162 4.43 4.66 4.90
N HIS A 163 3.89 5.07 6.06
CA HIS A 163 4.09 4.34 7.31
C HIS A 163 3.08 3.20 7.47
N CYS A 164 3.50 2.12 8.14
CA CYS A 164 2.64 0.99 8.48
C CYS A 164 1.44 1.41 9.35
N GLY A 165 0.38 0.59 9.35
CA GLY A 165 -0.78 0.75 10.23
C GLY A 165 -1.85 1.75 9.74
N LEU A 166 -1.57 2.51 8.69
CA LEU A 166 -2.52 3.47 8.09
C LEU A 166 -3.81 2.83 7.60
N VAL A 167 -4.92 3.57 7.64
CA VAL A 167 -6.21 3.08 7.13
C VAL A 167 -6.19 3.00 5.61
N TYR A 168 -6.09 1.78 5.09
CA TYR A 168 -5.88 1.47 3.68
C TYR A 168 -7.09 0.74 3.09
N VAL A 169 -7.56 1.22 1.93
CA VAL A 169 -8.67 0.66 1.17
C VAL A 169 -8.14 -0.43 0.24
N ALA A 170 -8.31 -1.69 0.62
CA ALA A 170 -7.91 -2.85 -0.16
C ALA A 170 -8.91 -3.19 -1.26
N GLU A 171 -10.18 -2.92 -0.98
CA GLU A 171 -11.30 -2.96 -1.92
C GLU A 171 -12.29 -1.84 -1.51
N PRO A 172 -12.63 -0.86 -2.36
CA PRO A 172 -13.56 0.20 -1.99
C PRO A 172 -14.99 -0.28 -1.70
N GLY A 173 -15.50 -1.26 -2.44
CA GLY A 173 -16.92 -1.64 -2.36
C GLY A 173 -17.88 -0.48 -2.65
N TYR A 174 -19.18 -0.66 -2.41
CA TYR A 174 -20.21 0.26 -2.90
C TYR A 174 -20.10 1.68 -2.31
N MET A 175 -19.90 1.77 -0.99
CA MET A 175 -19.88 3.05 -0.27
C MET A 175 -18.73 3.98 -0.71
N LEU A 176 -17.54 3.44 -0.91
CA LEU A 176 -16.35 4.22 -1.24
C LEU A 176 -16.21 4.43 -2.75
N TYR A 177 -16.53 3.42 -3.57
CA TYR A 177 -16.51 3.52 -5.03
C TYR A 177 -17.48 4.60 -5.53
N ARG A 178 -18.73 4.60 -5.03
CA ARG A 178 -19.73 5.63 -5.37
C ARG A 178 -19.33 7.05 -4.94
N ALA A 179 -18.40 7.18 -3.99
CA ALA A 179 -17.84 8.46 -3.56
C ALA A 179 -16.57 8.87 -4.32
N GLY A 180 -16.09 8.09 -5.29
CA GLY A 180 -14.85 8.37 -6.03
C GLY A 180 -13.58 8.13 -5.21
N VAL A 181 -13.62 7.20 -4.24
CA VAL A 181 -12.44 6.71 -3.52
C VAL A 181 -11.96 5.42 -4.22
N PRO A 182 -10.77 5.41 -4.83
CA PRO A 182 -10.26 4.23 -5.53
C PRO A 182 -9.70 3.18 -4.56
N ARG A 183 -9.44 2.00 -5.11
CA ARG A 183 -8.54 1.00 -4.50
C ARG A 183 -7.17 1.62 -4.20
N HIS A 184 -6.49 1.10 -3.18
CA HIS A 184 -5.18 1.58 -2.70
C HIS A 184 -5.19 3.02 -2.17
N ALA A 185 -6.36 3.58 -1.84
CA ALA A 185 -6.47 4.85 -1.13
C ALA A 185 -6.09 4.71 0.34
N ILE A 186 -5.43 5.73 0.87
CA ILE A 186 -5.15 5.91 2.31
C ILE A 186 -6.13 6.95 2.86
N ILE A 187 -7.01 6.56 3.76
CA ILE A 187 -7.92 7.48 4.45
C ILE A 187 -7.11 8.32 5.45
N LYS A 188 -7.41 9.62 5.53
CA LYS A 188 -6.76 10.60 6.42
C LYS A 188 -7.75 11.34 7.31
N LYS A 189 -8.92 11.73 6.79
CA LYS A 189 -10.04 12.20 7.62
C LYS A 189 -11.33 11.51 7.25
N PHE A 190 -12.23 11.39 8.23
CA PHE A 190 -13.60 10.96 8.00
C PHE A 190 -14.55 11.70 8.95
N ALA A 191 -15.66 12.23 8.42
CA ALA A 191 -16.63 13.04 9.16
C ALA A 191 -16.05 14.27 9.90
N GLY A 192 -14.87 14.75 9.49
CA GLY A 192 -14.13 15.85 10.12
C GLY A 192 -13.09 15.43 11.15
N GLU A 193 -13.10 14.17 11.59
CA GLU A 193 -12.11 13.59 12.50
C GLU A 193 -10.86 13.15 11.70
N GLU A 194 -9.64 13.43 12.19
CA GLU A 194 -8.41 12.85 11.62
C GLU A 194 -8.30 11.37 12.03
N ILE A 195 -7.92 10.52 11.08
CA ILE A 195 -7.96 9.06 11.16
C ILE A 195 -6.52 8.55 11.07
N ALA A 196 -5.97 8.07 12.19
CA ALA A 196 -4.60 7.54 12.26
C ALA A 196 -4.59 6.01 12.10
N VAL A 197 -5.52 5.31 12.74
CA VAL A 197 -5.66 3.84 12.75
C VAL A 197 -7.09 3.39 12.44
N LEU A 198 -7.27 2.13 12.07
CA LEU A 198 -8.58 1.60 11.63
C LEU A 198 -9.67 1.73 12.71
N LYS A 199 -9.28 1.64 13.99
CA LYS A 199 -10.16 1.87 15.14
C LYS A 199 -10.81 3.26 15.13
N ASP A 200 -10.11 4.28 14.64
CA ASP A 200 -10.63 5.65 14.56
C ASP A 200 -11.74 5.71 13.50
N LEU A 201 -11.53 5.08 12.33
CA LEU A 201 -12.55 4.99 11.28
C LEU A 201 -13.78 4.21 11.76
N ILE A 202 -13.60 3.09 12.48
CA ILE A 202 -14.71 2.31 13.06
C ILE A 202 -15.48 3.16 14.08
N SER A 203 -14.77 3.90 14.94
CA SER A 203 -15.37 4.83 15.90
C SER A 203 -16.19 5.91 15.19
N ALA A 204 -15.63 6.56 14.18
CA ALA A 204 -16.30 7.58 13.40
C ALA A 204 -17.51 7.04 12.61
N LEU A 205 -17.40 5.85 11.98
CA LEU A 205 -18.50 5.18 11.27
C LEU A 205 -19.64 4.75 12.20
N SER A 206 -19.35 4.36 13.45
CA SER A 206 -20.38 3.87 14.38
C SER A 206 -21.37 4.99 14.77
N LYS A 207 -20.87 6.21 14.97
CA LYS A 207 -21.63 7.45 15.30
C LYS A 207 -22.66 7.86 14.24
N LEU A 208 -22.50 7.42 12.99
CA LEU A 208 -23.28 7.92 11.85
C LEU A 208 -24.51 7.05 11.56
N HIS A 209 -25.57 7.67 11.06
CA HIS A 209 -26.79 6.97 10.62
C HIS A 209 -26.73 6.59 9.13
N LYS A 210 -27.56 5.64 8.71
CA LYS A 210 -27.73 5.26 7.30
C LYS A 210 -28.15 6.48 6.47
N GLY A 211 -27.47 6.72 5.35
CA GLY A 211 -27.71 7.87 4.48
C GLY A 211 -27.00 9.16 4.90
N ALA A 212 -26.30 9.21 6.04
CA ALA A 212 -25.53 10.37 6.46
C ALA A 212 -24.46 10.72 5.40
N ARG A 213 -24.44 11.97 4.93
CA ARG A 213 -23.44 12.43 3.95
C ARG A 213 -22.31 13.17 4.66
N VAL A 214 -21.10 12.64 4.60
CA VAL A 214 -19.94 13.13 5.37
C VAL A 214 -18.69 13.30 4.50
N PRO A 215 -17.82 14.28 4.81
CA PRO A 215 -16.55 14.43 4.12
C PRO A 215 -15.58 13.30 4.48
N LEU A 216 -14.89 12.78 3.48
CA LEU A 216 -13.74 11.88 3.61
C LEU A 216 -12.54 12.52 2.90
N GLU A 217 -11.44 12.72 3.61
CA GLU A 217 -10.15 13.06 3.00
C GLU A 217 -9.31 11.79 2.84
N TYR A 218 -8.83 11.54 1.63
CA TYR A 218 -7.91 10.44 1.33
C TYR A 218 -6.69 10.92 0.53
N VAL A 219 -5.69 10.05 0.43
CA VAL A 219 -4.49 10.22 -0.37
C VAL A 219 -4.34 8.98 -1.25
N SER A 220 -3.93 9.14 -2.51
CA SER A 220 -3.64 8.01 -3.41
C SER A 220 -2.13 7.73 -3.39
N TYR A 221 -1.72 6.47 -3.55
CA TYR A 221 -0.29 6.12 -3.58
C TYR A 221 0.49 6.81 -4.72
N MET A 222 -0.16 7.04 -5.88
CA MET A 222 0.42 7.77 -7.01
C MET A 222 0.52 9.29 -6.79
N ASP A 223 -0.27 9.85 -5.87
CA ASP A 223 -0.29 11.29 -5.54
C ASP A 223 -0.24 11.45 -4.01
N ARG A 224 0.84 10.94 -3.41
CA ARG A 224 0.99 10.82 -1.95
C ARG A 224 1.05 12.16 -1.20
N HIS A 225 1.19 13.27 -1.91
CA HIS A 225 1.36 14.61 -1.36
C HIS A 225 0.07 15.44 -1.38
N ARG A 226 -0.92 15.06 -2.21
CA ARG A 226 -2.21 15.75 -2.32
C ARG A 226 -3.30 15.01 -1.56
N ARG A 227 -3.92 15.67 -0.58
CA ARG A 227 -5.21 15.21 -0.03
C ARG A 227 -6.31 15.47 -1.07
N LYS A 228 -7.10 14.42 -1.37
CA LYS A 228 -8.35 14.48 -2.14
C LYS A 228 -9.51 14.42 -1.15
N SER A 229 -10.57 15.19 -1.38
CA SER A 229 -11.75 15.27 -0.49
C SER A 229 -13.02 14.95 -1.27
N VAL A 230 -13.87 14.10 -0.70
CA VAL A 230 -15.11 13.61 -1.32
C VAL A 230 -16.24 13.51 -0.29
N LEU A 231 -17.50 13.49 -0.75
CA LEU A 231 -18.67 13.28 0.12
C LEU A 231 -19.13 11.82 0.06
N VAL A 232 -18.79 11.04 1.08
CA VAL A 232 -19.27 9.67 1.26
C VAL A 232 -20.70 9.70 1.80
N THR A 233 -21.56 8.83 1.27
CA THR A 233 -22.89 8.58 1.84
C THR A 233 -22.81 7.29 2.63
N VAL A 234 -22.98 7.35 3.96
CA VAL A 234 -22.83 6.20 4.86
C VAL A 234 -23.89 5.16 4.53
N ASP A 235 -23.43 4.04 4.00
CA ASP A 235 -24.30 2.93 3.64
C ASP A 235 -24.38 1.90 4.78
N ARG A 236 -25.62 1.43 5.01
CA ARG A 236 -26.01 0.33 5.90
C ARG A 236 -27.25 -0.37 5.27
N HIS A 237 -27.22 -0.62 3.96
CA HIS A 237 -28.24 -1.39 3.23
C HIS A 237 -28.11 -2.89 3.50
N GLU A 238 -29.26 -3.56 3.59
CA GLU A 238 -29.38 -5.01 3.88
C GLU A 238 -28.87 -5.92 2.75
N TRP A 239 -28.50 -5.35 1.59
CA TRP A 239 -27.83 -6.06 0.50
C TRP A 239 -26.37 -6.45 0.84
N TYR A 240 -25.78 -5.81 1.85
CA TYR A 240 -24.46 -6.15 2.37
C TYR A 240 -24.57 -6.59 3.84
N ALA A 241 -23.57 -7.35 4.31
CA ALA A 241 -23.49 -7.73 5.71
C ALA A 241 -23.42 -6.46 6.61
N PRO A 242 -24.06 -6.45 7.79
CA PRO A 242 -23.83 -5.41 8.79
C PRO A 242 -22.32 -5.35 9.10
N PRO A 243 -21.69 -4.16 9.22
CA PRO A 243 -20.24 -4.06 9.23
C PRO A 243 -19.55 -4.95 10.29
N GLN A 244 -18.56 -5.72 9.86
CA GLN A 244 -17.83 -6.70 10.67
C GLN A 244 -16.35 -6.33 10.77
N ILE A 245 -15.73 -6.67 11.90
CA ILE A 245 -14.28 -6.80 12.03
C ILE A 245 -13.96 -8.29 11.95
N TYR A 246 -13.09 -8.63 11.02
CA TYR A 246 -12.43 -9.92 10.92
C TYR A 246 -11.08 -9.83 11.61
N THR A 247 -10.73 -10.80 12.45
CA THR A 247 -9.42 -10.86 13.15
C THR A 247 -8.88 -12.28 13.11
N CYS A 248 -7.63 -12.43 12.66
CA CYS A 248 -6.91 -13.70 12.65
C CYS A 248 -6.63 -14.16 14.10
N ASP A 249 -6.98 -15.40 14.41
CA ASP A 249 -6.55 -16.09 15.62
C ASP A 249 -5.37 -16.98 15.27
N ASP A 250 -4.16 -16.50 15.54
CA ASP A 250 -2.90 -17.23 15.30
C ASP A 250 -2.79 -18.55 16.09
N THR A 251 -3.61 -18.74 17.14
CA THR A 251 -3.64 -19.99 17.91
C THR A 251 -4.55 -21.05 17.28
N ALA A 252 -5.59 -20.62 16.57
CA ALA A 252 -6.51 -21.49 15.83
C ALA A 252 -6.15 -21.64 14.34
N GLY A 253 -5.40 -20.68 13.77
CA GLY A 253 -5.18 -20.57 12.32
C GLY A 253 -6.43 -20.14 11.54
N LEU A 254 -7.39 -19.49 12.20
CA LEU A 254 -8.72 -19.17 11.66
C LEU A 254 -9.07 -17.69 11.85
N TRP A 255 -9.88 -17.15 10.95
CA TRP A 255 -10.43 -15.80 11.07
C TRP A 255 -11.70 -15.82 11.92
N THR A 256 -11.73 -14.97 12.94
CA THR A 256 -12.89 -14.75 13.82
C THR A 256 -13.61 -13.46 13.45
N THR A 257 -14.95 -13.47 13.47
CA THR A 257 -15.80 -12.33 13.09
C THR A 257 -16.50 -11.72 14.29
N LYS A 258 -16.51 -10.39 14.38
CA LYS A 258 -17.21 -9.63 15.44
C LYS A 258 -17.88 -8.40 14.81
N PRO A 259 -19.11 -8.01 15.22
CA PRO A 259 -19.74 -6.78 14.74
C PRO A 259 -18.84 -5.56 14.99
N ALA A 260 -18.57 -4.77 13.96
CA ALA A 260 -17.68 -3.61 14.03
C ALA A 260 -18.24 -2.51 14.94
N PHE A 261 -19.56 -2.39 15.01
CA PHE A 261 -20.25 -1.46 15.89
C PHE A 261 -20.75 -2.22 17.11
N GLN A 262 -20.16 -1.94 18.27
CA GLN A 262 -20.76 -2.33 19.54
C GLN A 262 -22.09 -1.58 19.69
N LEU A 263 -23.19 -2.33 19.77
CA LEU A 263 -24.48 -1.77 20.16
C LEU A 263 -24.33 -1.19 21.56
N LEU A 264 -24.48 0.13 21.69
CA LEU A 264 -24.80 0.73 22.98
C LEU A 264 -26.04 -0.01 23.52
N PRO A 265 -26.00 -0.56 24.75
CA PRO A 265 -27.18 -1.16 25.35
C PRO A 265 -28.31 -0.13 25.31
N SER A 266 -29.42 -0.48 24.66
CA SER A 266 -30.57 0.41 24.56
C SER A 266 -31.07 0.70 25.96
N LEU A 267 -30.92 1.94 26.41
CA LEU A 267 -31.56 2.44 27.62
C LEU A 267 -33.06 2.36 27.38
N LEU A 268 -33.68 1.26 27.83
CA LEU A 268 -35.12 1.09 27.86
C LEU A 268 -35.71 2.33 28.54
N PRO A 269 -36.72 2.99 27.95
CA PRO A 269 -37.32 4.17 28.55
C PRO A 269 -37.88 3.77 29.92
N SER A 270 -37.29 4.32 30.98
CA SER A 270 -37.69 4.01 32.35
C SER A 270 -39.15 4.40 32.55
N HIS A 271 -39.97 3.40 32.87
CA HIS A 271 -41.42 3.55 33.01
C HIS A 271 -41.75 4.73 33.94
N VAL A 272 -42.60 5.65 33.47
CA VAL A 272 -43.04 6.78 34.29
C VAL A 272 -43.91 6.24 35.41
N ASN A 273 -43.44 6.40 36.65
CA ASN A 273 -44.21 6.15 37.86
C ASN A 273 -44.52 7.49 38.52
N ASP A 274 -45.68 8.06 38.21
CA ASP A 274 -46.21 9.21 38.94
C ASP A 274 -46.45 8.84 40.40
N VAL A 275 -45.96 9.68 41.32
CA VAL A 275 -46.14 9.50 42.76
C VAL A 275 -47.18 10.48 43.28
N HIS A 276 -48.44 10.05 43.29
CA HIS A 276 -49.47 10.63 44.14
C HIS A 276 -50.18 9.53 44.94
N GLN A 277 -50.33 9.75 46.24
CA GLN A 277 -50.73 8.73 47.21
C GLN A 277 -51.82 9.25 48.16
N ALA A 278 -52.65 8.31 48.64
CA ALA A 278 -53.55 8.39 49.80
C ALA A 278 -55.03 8.84 49.61
N LEU A 279 -55.91 7.84 49.75
CA LEU A 279 -57.23 7.81 50.44
C LEU A 279 -58.45 8.55 49.83
N GLY A 280 -59.53 7.77 49.59
CA GLY A 280 -60.82 8.30 49.10
C GLY A 280 -61.99 7.31 48.93
N ASN A 281 -62.20 6.37 49.87
CA ASN A 281 -63.43 5.58 50.13
C ASN A 281 -64.42 5.13 49.01
N GLN A 282 -64.66 3.81 48.95
CA GLN A 282 -65.96 3.12 48.71
C GLN A 282 -66.70 3.30 47.35
N SER A 283 -66.88 2.20 46.58
CA SER A 283 -68.20 1.56 46.32
C SER A 283 -68.13 0.39 45.30
N MET A 284 -69.16 -0.47 45.32
CA MET A 284 -69.43 -1.67 44.51
C MET A 284 -69.58 -1.42 42.98
N SER A 285 -69.23 -2.41 42.13
CA SER A 285 -70.22 -3.34 41.49
C SER A 285 -69.81 -3.95 40.13
N SER A 286 -69.96 -5.28 40.02
CA SER A 286 -70.38 -6.10 38.84
C SER A 286 -69.85 -5.88 37.40
N CYS A 287 -69.19 -6.93 36.88
CA CYS A 287 -69.43 -7.66 35.61
C CYS A 287 -69.62 -6.92 34.27
N GLY A 288 -68.86 -7.35 33.25
CA GLY A 288 -69.14 -7.10 31.82
C GLY A 288 -68.13 -7.81 30.89
N GLU A 289 -68.50 -8.96 30.33
CA GLU A 289 -67.69 -9.73 29.37
C GLU A 289 -68.37 -9.72 27.99
N ALA A 290 -67.70 -9.21 26.94
CA ALA A 290 -68.16 -9.31 25.55
C ALA A 290 -67.06 -9.04 24.49
N THR A 291 -66.62 -10.13 23.86
CA THR A 291 -66.46 -10.34 22.40
C THR A 291 -65.67 -9.39 21.49
N LEU A 292 -64.77 -10.02 20.72
CA LEU A 292 -64.04 -9.56 19.52
C LEU A 292 -64.93 -9.04 18.37
N MET A 293 -64.47 -8.01 17.62
CA MET A 293 -64.70 -7.95 16.17
C MET A 293 -63.60 -7.14 15.44
N GLU A 294 -63.22 -7.57 14.23
CA GLU A 294 -62.32 -6.84 13.33
C GLU A 294 -63.04 -5.69 12.61
N HIS A 295 -62.28 -4.72 12.08
CA HIS A 295 -62.81 -3.81 11.06
C HIS A 295 -61.78 -3.51 9.96
N ILE A 296 -62.14 -3.90 8.74
CA ILE A 296 -61.47 -3.55 7.49
C ILE A 296 -61.71 -2.06 7.21
N HIS A 297 -60.70 -1.36 6.66
CA HIS A 297 -60.91 -0.08 5.98
C HIS A 297 -60.52 -0.20 4.51
N GLN A 298 -61.38 0.37 3.65
CA GLN A 298 -61.32 0.22 2.19
C GLN A 298 -61.11 1.59 1.52
N ASP A 299 -60.48 1.58 0.35
CA ASP A 299 -60.05 2.74 -0.44
C ASP A 299 -61.20 3.55 -1.06
N ARG A 300 -60.96 4.85 -1.33
CA ARG A 300 -61.68 5.62 -2.37
C ARG A 300 -60.95 6.88 -2.89
N SER A 301 -60.00 6.66 -3.80
CA SER A 301 -59.85 7.27 -5.15
C SER A 301 -60.63 8.55 -5.59
N GLN A 302 -59.93 9.39 -6.39
CA GLN A 302 -60.29 10.41 -7.44
C GLN A 302 -59.33 11.64 -7.34
N ASP A 303 -58.78 12.23 -8.41
CA ASP A 303 -58.70 11.83 -9.83
C ASP A 303 -57.67 12.63 -10.67
N LEU A 304 -57.34 12.15 -11.89
CA LEU A 304 -57.01 12.87 -13.17
C LEU A 304 -56.22 14.21 -13.14
N ILE A 305 -55.16 14.51 -13.93
CA ILE A 305 -54.37 13.92 -15.07
C ILE A 305 -52.95 14.63 -15.05
N ASP A 306 -51.92 14.54 -15.94
CA ASP A 306 -51.52 13.79 -17.17
C ASP A 306 -49.97 13.88 -17.33
N GLY A 307 -49.37 13.29 -18.39
CA GLY A 307 -48.09 13.74 -18.98
C GLY A 307 -47.06 12.63 -19.30
N VAL A 308 -47.13 12.02 -20.50
CA VAL A 308 -46.18 10.97 -20.94
C VAL A 308 -45.00 11.53 -21.74
N ALA A 309 -43.78 11.08 -21.40
CA ALA A 309 -42.65 10.99 -22.31
C ALA A 309 -41.81 9.75 -21.94
N SER A 310 -41.46 8.94 -22.94
CA SER A 310 -40.80 7.63 -22.78
C SER A 310 -39.41 7.62 -23.44
N MET A 311 -38.80 6.42 -23.53
CA MET A 311 -37.54 6.08 -24.19
C MET A 311 -36.25 6.40 -23.40
N GLU A 312 -35.19 5.61 -23.49
CA GLU A 312 -35.04 4.14 -23.51
C GLU A 312 -33.55 3.83 -23.29
N THR A 313 -33.20 2.59 -22.97
CA THR A 313 -31.79 2.17 -22.84
C THR A 313 -31.12 2.00 -24.20
N ASN A 314 -29.81 2.25 -24.27
CA ASN A 314 -28.90 1.45 -25.08
C ASN A 314 -27.54 1.37 -24.38
N ASP A 315 -27.02 0.15 -24.27
CA ASP A 315 -25.57 -0.09 -24.21
C ASP A 315 -24.94 0.28 -25.55
N ASP A 316 -23.64 0.52 -25.59
CA ASP A 316 -22.88 0.35 -26.83
C ASP A 316 -21.45 -0.12 -26.54
N HIS A 317 -20.94 -1.02 -27.39
CA HIS A 317 -19.63 -1.66 -27.20
C HIS A 317 -18.52 -0.91 -27.96
N SER A 318 -17.31 -0.86 -27.39
CA SER A 318 -16.12 -0.40 -28.11
C SER A 318 -15.49 -1.54 -28.91
N SER A 319 -15.28 -1.32 -30.22
CA SER A 319 -14.41 -2.13 -31.09
C SER A 319 -13.56 -1.24 -32.00
N GLU A 320 -12.50 -1.81 -32.57
CA GLU A 320 -11.35 -1.08 -33.13
C GLU A 320 -11.41 -0.87 -34.66
N ASP A 321 -10.43 -0.11 -35.17
CA ASP A 321 -9.96 0.02 -36.57
C ASP A 321 -10.91 0.50 -37.69
N SER A 322 -10.54 1.63 -38.32
CA SER A 322 -9.69 1.59 -39.54
C SER A 322 -9.42 2.98 -40.16
N HIS A 323 -8.50 3.06 -41.12
CA HIS A 323 -8.00 4.30 -41.77
C HIS A 323 -8.94 4.86 -42.86
N ALA A 324 -8.92 6.19 -43.09
CA ALA A 324 -8.29 6.82 -44.27
C ALA A 324 -8.61 8.33 -44.43
N GLN A 325 -7.70 9.06 -45.10
CA GLN A 325 -7.78 10.37 -45.81
C GLN A 325 -8.72 11.48 -45.29
N ASP A 326 -8.25 12.67 -44.93
CA ASP A 326 -7.48 13.68 -45.72
C ASP A 326 -8.34 14.46 -46.74
N GLU A 327 -8.80 15.66 -46.34
CA GLU A 327 -8.66 16.87 -47.16
C GLU A 327 -8.78 18.14 -46.30
N SER A 328 -8.35 19.29 -46.83
CA SER A 328 -8.25 20.58 -46.11
C SER A 328 -9.27 21.62 -46.56
N ASP A 329 -9.68 22.55 -45.68
CA ASP A 329 -9.52 23.99 -45.96
C ASP A 329 -9.60 24.89 -44.69
N THR A 330 -9.59 26.21 -44.89
CA THR A 330 -9.12 27.25 -43.97
C THR A 330 -10.06 28.47 -43.93
N CYS A 331 -10.25 29.13 -42.77
CA CYS A 331 -10.52 30.60 -42.76
C CYS A 331 -10.29 31.37 -41.43
N LYS A 332 -9.05 31.81 -41.23
CA LYS A 332 -8.59 33.18 -40.85
C LYS A 332 -9.57 34.17 -40.16
N LYS A 333 -9.16 34.70 -38.99
CA LYS A 333 -9.29 36.09 -38.48
C LYS A 333 -8.26 36.25 -37.33
N LYS A 334 -7.21 37.09 -37.30
CA LYS A 334 -6.68 38.27 -38.06
C LYS A 334 -7.09 39.68 -37.57
N ARG A 335 -6.31 40.23 -36.63
CA ARG A 335 -5.87 41.65 -36.49
C ARG A 335 -4.62 41.63 -35.58
N ARG A 336 -3.43 42.21 -35.82
CA ARG A 336 -2.81 43.19 -36.76
C ARG A 336 -2.35 44.47 -36.02
N VAL A 337 -1.03 44.52 -35.71
CA VAL A 337 -0.03 45.62 -35.96
C VAL A 337 -0.25 46.92 -35.15
N GLU A 338 0.74 47.74 -34.72
CA GLU A 338 2.13 48.09 -35.14
C GLU A 338 3.16 47.82 -34.00
N GLU A 339 4.49 47.63 -34.13
CA GLU A 339 5.54 47.90 -35.16
C GLU A 339 6.39 49.19 -34.95
N ASP A 340 7.61 49.05 -34.39
CA ASP A 340 8.80 49.95 -34.50
C ASP A 340 9.95 49.43 -33.59
N SER A 341 11.27 49.65 -33.80
CA SER A 341 12.16 49.53 -34.99
C SER A 341 13.66 49.59 -34.56
N SER A 342 14.61 49.36 -35.50
CA SER A 342 16.09 49.59 -35.39
C SER A 342 16.93 48.65 -34.47
N ALA A 343 18.20 48.27 -34.75
CA ALA A 343 19.02 48.16 -35.98
C ALA A 343 20.34 47.36 -35.68
N ASP A 344 21.16 47.09 -36.73
CA ASP A 344 22.52 46.47 -36.76
C ASP A 344 22.70 45.02 -36.25
N GLY A 345 23.53 44.17 -36.89
CA GLY A 345 24.24 44.34 -38.17
C GLY A 345 25.15 43.13 -38.56
N ALA A 346 25.33 42.89 -39.88
CA ALA A 346 26.31 42.02 -40.58
C ALA A 346 26.50 40.54 -40.11
N MET A 347 26.24 39.50 -40.93
CA MET A 347 26.98 39.02 -42.14
C MET A 347 28.42 38.52 -41.82
N ALA A 348 28.78 37.22 -41.92
CA ALA A 348 28.89 36.31 -43.10
C ALA A 348 30.36 36.24 -43.64
N ASP A 349 30.89 35.22 -44.36
CA ASP A 349 30.31 33.96 -44.88
C ASP A 349 31.35 32.87 -45.30
N TYR A 350 30.86 31.69 -45.71
CA TYR A 350 31.34 30.77 -46.77
C TYR A 350 32.74 30.07 -46.83
N PHE A 351 32.71 28.73 -46.63
CA PHE A 351 32.91 27.65 -47.66
C PHE A 351 34.26 26.93 -47.98
N LEU A 352 34.12 25.58 -48.10
CA LEU A 352 34.57 24.64 -49.17
C LEU A 352 35.93 23.86 -49.20
N HIS A 353 35.79 22.53 -49.03
CA HIS A 353 36.22 21.40 -49.91
C HIS A 353 37.64 20.76 -49.90
N ASN A 354 37.63 19.48 -50.35
CA ASN A 354 38.72 18.52 -50.68
C ASN A 354 39.69 18.04 -49.57
N GLY A 355 40.28 16.82 -49.64
CA GLY A 355 39.97 15.67 -50.50
C GLY A 355 41.17 14.76 -50.88
N ARG A 356 40.95 13.43 -50.88
CA ARG A 356 41.80 12.29 -51.37
C ARG A 356 43.01 11.80 -50.56
N ASP A 357 42.87 10.58 -50.02
CA ASP A 357 43.53 9.33 -50.45
C ASP A 357 45.01 9.29 -50.90
N ILE A 358 45.77 8.32 -50.35
CA ILE A 358 46.99 7.73 -50.94
C ILE A 358 47.01 6.20 -50.74
N GLU A 359 47.45 5.47 -51.77
CA GLU A 359 47.56 4.01 -51.92
C GLU A 359 48.99 3.47 -51.59
N LEU A 360 49.32 2.17 -51.45
CA LEU A 360 48.61 0.87 -51.49
C LEU A 360 49.50 -0.19 -50.80
N LYS A 361 48.94 -1.21 -50.11
CA LYS A 361 49.18 -2.66 -50.42
C LYS A 361 48.53 -3.68 -49.45
N ASP A 362 47.71 -4.54 -50.02
CA ASP A 362 47.27 -5.81 -49.43
C ASP A 362 48.34 -6.91 -49.46
N THR A 363 48.17 -7.94 -48.61
CA THR A 363 48.24 -9.35 -49.08
C THR A 363 47.28 -10.26 -48.29
N ARG A 364 46.00 -10.24 -48.70
CA ARG A 364 45.08 -11.39 -48.84
C ARG A 364 44.91 -12.46 -47.73
N ASN A 365 43.65 -12.53 -47.25
CA ASN A 365 42.72 -13.69 -47.33
C ASN A 365 43.02 -14.97 -46.50
N MET A 366 42.05 -15.77 -46.04
CA MET A 366 40.56 -15.88 -46.08
C MET A 366 40.15 -16.56 -44.74
N GLU A 367 38.92 -16.61 -44.18
CA GLU A 367 37.53 -16.22 -44.50
C GLU A 367 36.76 -16.14 -43.14
N ASN A 368 35.46 -15.83 -42.97
CA ASN A 368 34.33 -15.60 -43.89
C ASN A 368 33.32 -14.55 -43.34
N ALA A 369 32.34 -14.19 -44.19
CA ALA A 369 31.21 -13.28 -43.95
C ALA A 369 30.23 -13.72 -42.82
N ALA A 370 29.29 -12.90 -42.30
CA ALA A 370 29.01 -11.45 -42.39
C ALA A 370 28.02 -11.05 -41.25
N ALA A 371 27.73 -9.75 -41.06
CA ALA A 371 26.77 -9.25 -40.08
C ALA A 371 26.02 -7.97 -40.56
N MET A 372 25.03 -7.53 -39.77
CA MET A 372 24.03 -6.46 -40.04
C MET A 372 22.91 -6.87 -41.00
N THR A 373 21.62 -6.56 -40.77
CA THR A 373 20.93 -5.79 -39.69
C THR A 373 19.51 -6.42 -39.48
N ASP A 374 18.63 -6.08 -38.52
CA ASP A 374 18.46 -4.89 -37.67
C ASP A 374 17.65 -5.17 -36.37
N TYR A 375 17.60 -4.17 -35.47
CA TYR A 375 16.69 -3.97 -34.31
C TYR A 375 15.91 -5.16 -33.69
N HIS A 376 16.24 -5.47 -32.42
CA HIS A 376 15.31 -5.26 -31.29
C HIS A 376 16.07 -5.17 -29.94
N GLY A 377 15.59 -4.34 -29.01
CA GLY A 377 16.25 -4.11 -27.72
C GLY A 377 15.86 -5.12 -26.64
N ALA A 378 16.85 -5.76 -26.02
CA ALA A 378 16.65 -6.65 -24.88
C ALA A 378 17.67 -6.33 -23.76
N THR A 379 17.20 -6.25 -22.52
CA THR A 379 18.00 -5.84 -21.36
C THR A 379 18.99 -6.93 -20.95
N ALA A 380 20.28 -6.60 -20.89
CA ALA A 380 21.32 -7.55 -20.47
C ALA A 380 21.18 -7.89 -18.98
N GLN A 381 20.87 -9.15 -18.66
CA GLN A 381 20.84 -9.65 -17.29
C GLN A 381 22.26 -9.92 -16.77
N SER A 382 22.63 -9.32 -15.64
CA SER A 382 23.92 -9.53 -14.98
C SER A 382 23.94 -10.83 -14.18
N ALA A 383 24.26 -11.95 -14.84
CA ALA A 383 24.46 -13.23 -14.18
C ALA A 383 25.77 -13.24 -13.36
N ASN A 384 25.67 -13.08 -12.04
CA ASN A 384 26.74 -13.32 -11.05
C ASN A 384 26.16 -13.45 -9.63
N ALA A 385 25.40 -14.52 -9.39
CA ALA A 385 24.96 -14.96 -8.06
C ALA A 385 25.46 -16.39 -7.80
N SER A 386 25.54 -16.82 -6.53
CA SER A 386 26.06 -18.16 -6.23
C SER A 386 25.05 -19.26 -6.59
N TYR A 387 25.56 -20.42 -7.01
CA TYR A 387 24.72 -21.56 -7.47
C TYR A 387 23.80 -22.15 -6.39
N ALA A 388 23.89 -21.68 -5.14
CA ALA A 388 23.06 -22.09 -4.01
C ALA A 388 21.83 -21.18 -3.79
N GLU A 389 21.74 -20.02 -4.45
CA GLU A 389 20.76 -18.97 -4.13
C GLU A 389 19.62 -18.83 -5.15
N HIS A 390 19.68 -19.57 -6.26
CA HIS A 390 18.65 -19.60 -7.33
C HIS A 390 17.31 -20.27 -6.95
N VAL A 391 17.03 -20.53 -5.66
CA VAL A 391 15.86 -21.31 -5.19
C VAL A 391 14.96 -20.55 -4.21
N ILE A 392 14.81 -19.24 -4.42
CA ILE A 392 13.69 -18.44 -3.89
C ILE A 392 13.22 -17.46 -4.98
N GLU A 393 12.30 -17.89 -5.84
CA GLU A 393 11.57 -16.97 -6.71
C GLU A 393 10.49 -16.22 -5.90
N PRO A 394 10.47 -14.88 -5.88
CA PRO A 394 9.38 -14.11 -5.30
C PRO A 394 8.22 -14.03 -6.30
N THR A 395 7.40 -15.10 -6.37
CA THR A 395 6.16 -15.11 -7.16
C THR A 395 5.20 -13.99 -6.69
N LEU A 396 4.38 -13.48 -7.62
CA LEU A 396 3.39 -12.39 -7.43
C LEU A 396 3.96 -10.97 -7.28
N VAL A 397 4.59 -10.49 -8.36
CA VAL A 397 4.34 -9.10 -8.80
C VAL A 397 3.09 -9.12 -9.68
N MET A 398 2.03 -8.43 -9.26
CA MET A 398 0.84 -8.22 -10.09
C MET A 398 1.13 -7.10 -11.10
N PHE A 399 0.90 -7.36 -12.38
CA PHE A 399 0.72 -6.34 -13.42
C PHE A 399 -0.76 -6.31 -13.80
N GLU A 400 -1.45 -5.23 -13.42
CA GLU A 400 -2.68 -4.67 -14.01
C GLU A 400 -2.99 -3.33 -13.31
#